data_AF-A0A9D6TBY7-F1
#
_entry.id   AF-A0A9D6TBY7-F1
#
_cell.length_a   1.000
_cell.length_b   1.000
_cell.length_c   1.000
_cell.angle_alpha   90.00
_cell.angle_beta   90.00
_cell.angle_gamma   90.00
#
_symmetry.space_group_name_H-M   'P 1'
#
loop_
_entity.id
_entity.type
_entity.pdbx_description
1 polymer ?
#
loop_
_entity_poly.entity_id
_entity_poly.type
_entity_poly.pdbx_seq_one_letter_code
_entity_poly.pdbx_strand_id
1 'polypeptide(L)'
;MQRLVWFLSDWPGLHNGDLGGLASKAIRWHRQLGDPREVVAMLGLRESCQTMPPPIPLPATKGIRFLATVGEIVVEAERMHHCVAFHAEAAVYGRLYIFHVEHAGAHATIEVTDHAIITQAGGPRNSHNVAVTWGREQLAEWARRLAPARHAKPDSVALEFAVWHRAVQRIEARRRRRRQAAQARRGRQAPTGD
;
A
#
# COMPACT_ATOMS: atom_id res chain seq x y z
N MET A 1 -4.92 13.30 -13.01
CA MET A 1 -6.19 12.79 -12.45
C MET A 1 -6.12 11.38 -11.89
N GLN A 2 -5.31 10.44 -12.42
CA GLN A 2 -5.29 9.04 -11.96
C GLN A 2 -5.03 8.82 -10.46
N ARG A 3 -4.19 9.64 -9.81
CA ARG A 3 -3.91 9.53 -8.36
C ARG A 3 -5.15 9.75 -7.48
N LEU A 4 -6.09 10.60 -7.89
CA LEU A 4 -7.28 10.87 -7.11
C LEU A 4 -8.23 9.66 -7.10
N VAL A 5 -8.40 9.02 -8.26
CA VAL A 5 -9.29 7.84 -8.38
C VAL A 5 -8.79 6.71 -7.47
N TRP A 6 -7.50 6.38 -7.52
CA TRP A 6 -6.90 5.36 -6.64
C TRP A 6 -7.07 5.68 -5.16
N PHE A 7 -6.79 6.92 -4.78
CA PHE A 7 -6.94 7.36 -3.39
C PHE A 7 -8.39 7.29 -2.88
N LEU A 8 -9.38 7.52 -3.76
CA LEU A 8 -10.79 7.37 -3.41
C LEU A 8 -11.19 5.89 -3.32
N SER A 9 -10.67 5.05 -4.20
CA SER A 9 -10.89 3.60 -4.21
C SER A 9 -10.37 2.91 -2.95
N ASP A 10 -9.39 3.49 -2.28
CA ASP A 10 -8.85 2.96 -1.03
C ASP A 10 -9.84 3.03 0.14
N TRP A 11 -10.90 3.86 0.05
CA TRP A 11 -11.94 3.88 1.08
C TRP A 11 -12.76 2.58 1.08
N PRO A 12 -12.76 1.81 2.19
CA PRO A 12 -13.37 0.49 2.22
C PRO A 12 -14.91 0.47 2.23
N GLY A 13 -15.54 1.56 2.63
CA GLY A 13 -16.97 1.59 2.94
C GLY A 13 -17.83 2.04 1.76
N LEU A 14 -19.11 1.67 1.77
CA LEU A 14 -20.09 2.30 0.87
C LEU A 14 -20.20 3.80 1.18
N HIS A 15 -20.28 4.62 0.13
CA HIS A 15 -20.47 6.06 0.25
C HIS A 15 -21.58 6.53 -0.68
N ASN A 16 -22.62 7.12 -0.10
CA ASN A 16 -23.81 7.60 -0.82
C ASN A 16 -23.85 9.14 -0.94
N GLY A 17 -22.72 9.83 -0.74
CA GLY A 17 -22.61 11.28 -0.85
C GLY A 17 -21.82 11.72 -2.08
N ASP A 18 -21.43 12.99 -2.14
CA ASP A 18 -20.60 13.52 -3.23
C ASP A 18 -19.13 13.05 -3.15
N LEU A 19 -18.38 13.28 -4.24
CA LEU A 19 -16.97 12.93 -4.34
C LEU A 19 -16.07 13.64 -3.30
N GLY A 20 -16.40 14.86 -2.89
CA GLY A 20 -15.66 15.61 -1.88
C GLY A 20 -15.79 14.99 -0.49
N GLY A 21 -16.97 14.48 -0.16
CA GLY A 21 -17.24 13.68 1.04
C GLY A 21 -16.46 12.36 1.04
N LEU A 22 -16.39 11.67 -0.10
CA LEU A 22 -15.58 10.46 -0.24
C LEU A 22 -14.09 10.77 -0.05
N ALA A 23 -13.59 11.82 -0.70
CA ALA A 23 -12.20 12.27 -0.55
C ALA A 23 -11.85 12.56 0.90
N SER A 24 -12.71 13.29 1.61
CA SER A 24 -12.51 13.62 3.02
C SER A 24 -12.50 12.37 3.92
N LYS A 25 -13.32 11.36 3.61
CA LYS A 25 -13.33 10.07 4.32
C LYS A 25 -12.07 9.28 4.04
N ALA A 26 -11.65 9.17 2.78
CA ALA A 26 -10.41 8.50 2.39
C ALA A 26 -9.20 9.15 3.07
N ILE A 27 -9.07 10.50 3.02
CA ILE A 27 -7.97 11.24 3.68
C ILE A 27 -7.94 10.93 5.17
N ARG A 28 -9.09 11.02 5.84
CA ARG A 28 -9.19 10.74 7.26
C ARG A 28 -8.86 9.30 7.57
N TRP A 29 -9.34 8.37 6.76
CA TRP A 29 -9.08 6.95 6.89
C TRP A 29 -7.58 6.68 6.79
N HIS A 30 -6.89 7.17 5.76
CA HIS A 30 -5.43 7.06 5.62
C HIS A 30 -4.66 7.70 6.77
N ARG A 31 -5.10 8.86 7.27
CA ARG A 31 -4.49 9.47 8.47
C ARG A 31 -4.70 8.64 9.74
N GLN A 32 -5.74 7.81 9.78
CA GLN A 32 -6.10 6.95 10.91
C GLN A 32 -5.67 5.50 10.73
N LEU A 33 -5.05 5.13 9.60
CA LEU A 33 -4.73 3.74 9.27
C LEU A 33 -3.68 3.10 10.18
N GLY A 34 -3.07 3.89 11.06
CA GLY A 34 -2.29 3.38 12.17
C GLY A 34 -0.93 2.85 11.76
N ASP A 35 -0.38 2.00 12.60
CA ASP A 35 0.93 1.36 12.43
C ASP A 35 0.92 0.46 11.16
N PRO A 36 1.87 0.64 10.22
CA PRO A 36 2.03 -0.22 9.04
C PRO A 36 2.02 -1.74 9.35
N ARG A 37 2.46 -2.14 10.53
CA ARG A 37 2.40 -3.54 11.01
C ARG A 37 0.97 -4.03 11.19
N GLU A 38 0.08 -3.20 11.71
CA GLU A 38 -1.33 -3.55 11.84
C GLU A 38 -1.96 -3.77 10.46
N VAL A 39 -1.62 -2.94 9.47
CA VAL A 39 -2.09 -3.08 8.09
C VAL A 39 -1.66 -4.42 7.50
N VAL A 40 -0.38 -4.77 7.60
CA VAL A 40 0.15 -6.04 7.11
C VAL A 40 -0.50 -7.24 7.83
N ALA A 41 -0.66 -7.17 9.16
CA ALA A 41 -1.35 -8.21 9.92
C ALA A 41 -2.81 -8.35 9.49
N MET A 42 -3.48 -7.26 9.10
CA MET A 42 -4.84 -7.27 8.57
C MET A 42 -4.94 -7.91 7.18
N LEU A 43 -3.89 -7.78 6.36
CA LEU A 43 -3.73 -8.54 5.11
C LEU A 43 -3.45 -10.03 5.35
N GLY A 44 -3.22 -10.45 6.61
CA GLY A 44 -2.89 -11.83 6.95
C GLY A 44 -1.46 -12.22 6.55
N LEU A 45 -0.59 -11.23 6.30
CA LEU A 45 0.80 -11.42 5.95
C LEU A 45 1.68 -11.38 7.20
N ARG A 46 2.83 -12.06 7.13
CA ARG A 46 3.89 -11.99 8.14
C ARG A 46 5.03 -11.14 7.60
N GLU A 47 5.78 -10.46 8.46
CA GLU A 47 6.95 -9.68 8.04
C GLU A 47 7.99 -10.53 7.28
N SER A 48 8.09 -11.83 7.60
CA SER A 48 8.98 -12.78 6.93
C SER A 48 8.52 -13.22 5.53
N CYS A 49 7.30 -12.85 5.11
CA CYS A 49 6.82 -13.18 3.76
C CYS A 49 7.73 -12.50 2.72
N GLN A 50 8.25 -13.30 1.79
CA GLN A 50 9.02 -12.80 0.67
C GLN A 50 8.09 -12.10 -0.34
N THR A 51 8.55 -11.00 -0.91
CA THR A 51 7.93 -10.42 -2.10
C THR A 51 8.39 -11.21 -3.33
N MET A 52 7.58 -11.24 -4.39
CA MET A 52 7.98 -11.92 -5.62
C MET A 52 9.11 -11.11 -6.28
N PRO A 53 10.29 -11.72 -6.56
CA PRO A 53 11.33 -11.02 -7.29
C PRO A 53 10.88 -10.76 -8.73
N PRO A 54 11.35 -9.68 -9.36
CA PRO A 54 11.05 -9.45 -10.77
C PRO A 54 11.71 -10.51 -11.67
N PRO A 55 11.11 -10.83 -12.84
CA PRO A 55 11.60 -11.86 -13.76
C PRO A 55 12.84 -11.43 -14.56
N ILE A 56 13.35 -10.23 -14.33
CA ILE A 56 14.59 -9.71 -14.91
C ILE A 56 15.52 -9.28 -13.77
N PRO A 57 16.85 -9.25 -14.00
CA PRO A 57 17.79 -8.77 -13.00
C PRO A 57 17.40 -7.38 -12.46
N LEU A 58 17.63 -7.18 -11.16
CA LEU A 58 17.43 -5.90 -10.49
C LEU A 58 18.28 -4.80 -11.16
N PRO A 59 17.85 -3.52 -11.11
CA PRO A 59 18.68 -2.44 -11.60
C PRO A 59 20.00 -2.41 -10.83
N ALA A 60 21.13 -2.37 -11.55
CA ALA A 60 22.46 -2.27 -10.95
C ALA A 60 22.79 -0.85 -10.42
N THR A 61 21.86 0.09 -10.59
CA THR A 61 22.02 1.49 -10.20
C THR A 61 22.17 1.64 -8.69
N LYS A 62 23.31 2.18 -8.25
CA LYS A 62 23.55 2.49 -6.84
C LYS A 62 22.45 3.41 -6.30
N GLY A 63 21.94 3.11 -5.11
CA GLY A 63 20.86 3.87 -4.48
C GLY A 63 19.46 3.36 -4.79
N ILE A 64 19.30 2.37 -5.66
CA ILE A 64 18.02 1.67 -5.88
C ILE A 64 18.09 0.30 -5.22
N ARG A 65 17.11 -0.02 -4.37
CA ARG A 65 17.03 -1.31 -3.67
C ARG A 65 15.62 -1.85 -3.73
N PHE A 66 15.47 -3.10 -4.15
CA PHE A 66 14.20 -3.83 -4.09
C PHE A 66 13.84 -4.17 -2.64
N LEU A 67 12.55 -4.04 -2.29
CA LEU A 67 12.04 -4.44 -0.98
C LEU A 67 11.64 -5.92 -1.02
N ALA A 68 12.54 -6.78 -0.56
CA ALA A 68 12.45 -8.24 -0.78
C ALA A 68 11.49 -8.95 0.19
N THR A 69 11.05 -8.26 1.24
CA THR A 69 10.16 -8.83 2.25
C THR A 69 9.08 -7.86 2.65
N VAL A 70 8.00 -8.41 3.21
CA VAL A 70 6.93 -7.61 3.82
C VAL A 70 7.47 -6.76 4.98
N GLY A 71 8.42 -7.27 5.77
CA GLY A 71 9.09 -6.51 6.83
C GLY A 71 9.83 -5.28 6.30
N GLU A 72 10.52 -5.41 5.17
CA GLU A 72 11.16 -4.26 4.51
C GLU A 72 10.14 -3.23 4.02
N ILE A 73 8.98 -3.65 3.52
CA ILE A 73 7.88 -2.75 3.13
C ILE A 73 7.32 -2.01 4.35
N VAL A 74 7.17 -2.69 5.49
CA VAL A 74 6.72 -2.08 6.75
C VAL A 74 7.70 -0.99 7.20
N VAL A 75 8.99 -1.32 7.25
CA VAL A 75 10.05 -0.36 7.62
C VAL A 75 10.06 0.83 6.66
N GLU A 76 9.88 0.58 5.36
CA GLU A 76 9.77 1.66 4.37
C GLU A 76 8.56 2.56 4.61
N ALA A 77 7.39 1.97 4.87
CA ALA A 77 6.16 2.70 5.16
C ALA A 77 6.28 3.56 6.42
N GLU A 78 6.88 3.03 7.49
CA GLU A 78 7.17 3.76 8.72
C GLU A 78 8.10 4.94 8.44
N ARG A 79 9.23 4.69 7.77
CA ARG A 79 10.25 5.72 7.46
C ARG A 79 9.73 6.81 6.54
N MET A 80 8.96 6.44 5.53
CA MET A 80 8.48 7.37 4.52
C MET A 80 7.12 7.99 4.87
N HIS A 81 6.45 7.56 5.95
CA HIS A 81 5.13 8.04 6.36
C HIS A 81 4.10 8.04 5.21
N HIS A 82 4.07 6.97 4.41
CA HIS A 82 3.06 6.77 3.37
C HIS A 82 2.53 5.34 3.33
N CYS A 83 1.52 5.12 2.49
CA CYS A 83 0.64 3.96 2.54
C CYS A 83 1.16 2.72 1.79
N VAL A 84 2.45 2.60 1.54
CA VAL A 84 2.99 1.46 0.76
C VAL A 84 2.77 0.09 1.40
N ALA A 85 2.55 0.03 2.73
CA ALA A 85 2.17 -1.20 3.42
C ALA A 85 0.86 -1.82 2.88
N PHE A 86 -0.04 -1.03 2.31
CA PHE A 86 -1.26 -1.53 1.65
C PHE A 86 -0.97 -2.33 0.38
N HIS A 87 0.21 -2.15 -0.21
CA HIS A 87 0.62 -2.83 -1.43
C HIS A 87 1.48 -4.08 -1.17
N ALA A 88 1.71 -4.44 0.11
CA ALA A 88 2.50 -5.61 0.48
C ALA A 88 1.95 -6.90 -0.13
N GLU A 89 0.64 -7.08 -0.15
CA GLU A 89 0.00 -8.25 -0.76
C GLU A 89 0.24 -8.31 -2.28
N ALA A 90 0.12 -7.18 -2.98
CA ALA A 90 0.40 -7.11 -4.41
C ALA A 90 1.87 -7.46 -4.71
N ALA A 91 2.80 -7.05 -3.84
CA ALA A 91 4.21 -7.41 -3.94
C ALA A 91 4.48 -8.90 -3.68
N VAL A 92 3.83 -9.50 -2.68
CA VAL A 92 3.91 -10.95 -2.40
C VAL A 92 3.41 -11.78 -3.59
N TYR A 93 2.35 -11.34 -4.27
CA TYR A 93 1.81 -12.05 -5.43
C TYR A 93 2.46 -11.68 -6.77
N GLY A 94 3.50 -10.84 -6.78
CA GLY A 94 4.23 -10.47 -8.00
C GLY A 94 3.44 -9.61 -8.99
N ARG A 95 2.47 -8.84 -8.47
CA ARG A 95 1.72 -7.83 -9.23
C ARG A 95 2.35 -6.44 -9.15
N LEU A 96 3.18 -6.24 -8.14
CA LEU A 96 3.87 -4.98 -7.87
C LEU A 96 5.30 -5.24 -7.41
N TYR A 97 6.24 -4.43 -7.87
CA TYR A 97 7.61 -4.40 -7.40
C TYR A 97 7.85 -3.06 -6.72
N ILE A 98 8.31 -3.09 -5.48
CA ILE A 98 8.47 -1.90 -4.66
C ILE A 98 9.96 -1.69 -4.43
N PHE A 99 10.41 -0.47 -4.71
CA PHE A 99 11.81 -0.08 -4.60
C PHE A 99 11.96 1.08 -3.64
N HIS A 100 12.95 0.97 -2.76
CA HIS A 100 13.53 2.13 -2.13
C HIS A 100 14.52 2.81 -3.08
N VAL A 101 14.48 4.14 -3.11
CA VAL A 101 15.40 4.98 -3.88
C VAL A 101 16.05 6.02 -2.96
N GLU A 102 17.37 6.11 -3.02
CA GLU A 102 18.18 7.16 -2.41
C GLU A 102 18.98 7.89 -3.50
N HIS A 103 18.89 9.22 -3.51
CA HIS A 103 19.64 10.06 -4.45
C HIS A 103 19.86 11.45 -3.86
N ALA A 104 21.10 11.93 -3.90
CA ALA A 104 21.50 13.25 -3.39
C ALA A 104 21.01 13.51 -1.94
N GLY A 105 21.06 12.50 -1.07
CA GLY A 105 20.59 12.56 0.31
C GLY A 105 19.07 12.60 0.49
N ALA A 106 18.30 12.55 -0.61
CA ALA A 106 16.85 12.42 -0.58
C ALA A 106 16.43 10.96 -0.74
N HIS A 107 15.23 10.63 -0.25
CA HIS A 107 14.65 9.30 -0.30
C HIS A 107 13.32 9.30 -1.04
N ALA A 108 13.01 8.19 -1.70
CA ALA A 108 11.73 7.91 -2.31
C ALA A 108 11.39 6.42 -2.23
N THR A 109 10.11 6.13 -2.36
CA THR A 109 9.59 4.80 -2.66
C THR A 109 8.91 4.84 -4.02
N ILE A 110 9.21 3.85 -4.86
CA ILE A 110 8.65 3.75 -6.21
C ILE A 110 8.07 2.36 -6.41
N GLU A 111 6.88 2.33 -6.99
CA GLU A 111 6.12 1.13 -7.29
C GLU A 111 6.06 0.94 -8.80
N VAL A 112 6.46 -0.24 -9.25
CA VAL A 112 6.42 -0.65 -10.65
C VAL A 112 5.52 -1.87 -10.73
N THR A 113 4.44 -1.78 -11.51
CA THR A 113 3.59 -2.95 -11.74
C THR A 113 4.35 -4.01 -12.50
N ASP A 114 3.84 -5.22 -12.41
CA ASP A 114 4.23 -6.31 -13.27
C ASP A 114 4.05 -5.96 -14.77
N HIS A 115 3.18 -5.04 -15.15
CA HIS A 115 3.04 -4.50 -16.52
C HIS A 115 4.04 -3.41 -16.89
N ALA A 116 5.12 -3.24 -16.11
CA ALA A 116 6.14 -2.21 -16.33
C ALA A 116 5.60 -0.76 -16.24
N ILE A 117 4.52 -0.54 -15.47
CA ILE A 117 3.93 0.79 -15.27
C ILE A 117 4.35 1.31 -13.89
N ILE A 118 4.89 2.53 -13.84
CA ILE A 118 5.16 3.19 -12.56
C ILE A 118 3.86 3.81 -12.02
N THR A 119 3.20 3.13 -11.09
CA THR A 119 1.91 3.58 -10.50
C THR A 119 2.10 4.66 -9.44
N GLN A 120 3.13 4.53 -8.62
CA GLN A 120 3.42 5.45 -7.53
C GLN A 120 4.90 5.80 -7.44
N ALA A 121 5.17 7.05 -7.09
CA ALA A 121 6.50 7.52 -6.75
C ALA A 121 6.35 8.71 -5.80
N GLY A 122 6.92 8.58 -4.60
CA GLY A 122 6.77 9.57 -3.54
C GLY A 122 7.92 9.49 -2.53
N GLY A 123 8.34 10.66 -2.05
CA GLY A 123 9.23 10.80 -0.91
C GLY A 123 8.48 10.76 0.42
N PRO A 124 9.15 11.13 1.52
CA PRO A 124 8.53 11.22 2.83
C PRO A 124 7.24 12.04 2.80
N ARG A 125 6.18 11.51 3.41
CA ARG A 125 4.82 12.08 3.45
C ARG A 125 4.22 12.34 2.05
N ASN A 126 4.50 11.46 1.10
CA ASN A 126 4.08 11.57 -0.30
C ASN A 126 4.58 12.85 -1.02
N SER A 127 5.69 13.42 -0.55
CA SER A 127 6.27 14.61 -1.17
C SER A 127 6.94 14.28 -2.51
N HIS A 128 7.06 15.27 -3.38
CA HIS A 128 7.88 15.17 -4.58
C HIS A 128 9.28 15.74 -4.27
N ASN A 129 10.34 15.05 -4.69
CA ASN A 129 11.73 15.47 -4.44
C ASN A 129 12.68 14.93 -5.53
N VAL A 130 13.97 15.25 -5.42
CA VAL A 130 14.99 14.84 -6.39
C VAL A 130 15.14 13.32 -6.54
N ALA A 131 14.97 12.55 -5.46
CA ALA A 131 15.01 11.09 -5.50
C ALA A 131 13.79 10.48 -6.21
N VAL A 132 12.62 11.13 -6.13
CA VAL A 132 11.44 10.74 -6.90
C VAL A 132 11.70 10.90 -8.39
N THR A 133 12.19 12.07 -8.83
CA THR A 133 12.44 12.35 -10.25
C THR A 133 13.50 11.41 -10.81
N TRP A 134 14.67 11.36 -10.15
CA TRP A 134 15.77 10.49 -10.57
C TRP A 134 15.36 9.01 -10.56
N GLY A 135 14.74 8.54 -9.48
CA GLY A 135 14.31 7.15 -9.36
C GLY A 135 13.31 6.73 -10.43
N ARG A 136 12.38 7.63 -10.81
CA ARG A 136 11.43 7.36 -11.90
C ARG A 136 12.13 7.17 -13.23
N GLU A 137 13.14 7.97 -13.54
CA GLU A 137 13.91 7.85 -14.78
C GLU A 137 14.64 6.51 -14.85
N GLN A 138 15.36 6.17 -13.78
CA GLN A 138 16.11 4.91 -13.69
C GLN A 138 15.20 3.68 -13.77
N LEU A 139 14.08 3.70 -13.04
CA LEU A 139 13.14 2.59 -13.03
C LEU A 139 12.29 2.53 -14.30
N ALA A 140 12.08 3.64 -15.01
CA ALA A 140 11.41 3.60 -16.32
C ALA A 140 12.26 2.86 -17.35
N GLU A 141 13.58 3.05 -17.33
CA GLU A 141 14.50 2.28 -18.18
C GLU A 141 14.49 0.79 -17.84
N TRP A 142 14.55 0.45 -16.54
CA TRP A 142 14.43 -0.92 -16.09
C TRP A 142 13.08 -1.54 -16.48
N ALA A 143 11.98 -0.83 -16.28
CA ALA A 143 10.62 -1.29 -16.59
C ALA A 143 10.43 -1.57 -18.09
N ARG A 144 11.04 -0.80 -19.00
CA ARG A 144 11.00 -1.09 -20.45
C ARG A 144 11.53 -2.48 -20.79
N ARG A 145 12.47 -3.03 -20.00
CA ARG A 145 13.01 -4.40 -20.17
C ARG A 145 12.12 -5.47 -19.55
N LEU A 146 11.23 -5.10 -18.65
CA LEU A 146 10.30 -6.02 -17.98
C LEU A 146 9.12 -6.40 -18.89
N ALA A 147 8.63 -5.46 -19.73
CA ALA A 147 7.45 -5.67 -20.58
C ALA A 147 7.56 -6.87 -21.55
N PRO A 148 8.70 -7.11 -22.25
CA PRO A 148 8.83 -8.26 -23.15
C PRO A 148 8.80 -9.62 -22.44
N ALA A 149 9.20 -9.68 -21.16
CA ALA A 149 9.37 -10.92 -20.41
C ALA A 149 8.05 -11.60 -19.97
N ARG A 150 6.89 -10.98 -20.23
CA ARG A 150 5.59 -11.39 -19.64
C ARG A 150 4.56 -12.01 -20.58
N HIS A 151 4.91 -12.43 -21.79
CA HIS A 151 3.98 -13.00 -22.78
C HIS A 151 3.28 -14.34 -22.40
N ALA A 152 3.04 -14.66 -21.12
CA ALA A 152 2.57 -15.99 -20.72
C ALA A 152 1.56 -16.10 -19.54
N LYS A 153 0.81 -15.07 -19.10
CA LYS A 153 -0.34 -15.31 -18.19
C LYS A 153 -1.58 -14.42 -18.45
N PRO A 154 -2.78 -15.01 -18.59
CA PRO A 154 -4.04 -14.26 -18.71
C PRO A 154 -4.70 -13.92 -17.35
N ASP A 155 -5.43 -12.80 -17.36
CA ASP A 155 -6.48 -12.29 -16.46
C ASP A 155 -6.30 -12.39 -14.92
N SER A 156 -5.52 -11.46 -14.34
CA SER A 156 -5.35 -11.27 -12.88
C SER A 156 -6.30 -10.25 -12.24
N VAL A 157 -7.00 -9.43 -13.04
CA VAL A 157 -7.72 -8.24 -12.55
C VAL A 157 -8.93 -8.59 -11.66
N ALA A 158 -9.67 -9.66 -11.98
CA ALA A 158 -10.84 -10.07 -11.18
C ALA A 158 -10.44 -10.62 -9.80
N LEU A 159 -9.26 -11.23 -9.68
CA LEU A 159 -8.75 -11.76 -8.42
C LEU A 159 -8.27 -10.64 -7.49
N GLU A 160 -7.75 -9.54 -8.06
CA GLU A 160 -7.31 -8.35 -7.32
C GLU A 160 -8.43 -7.70 -6.51
N PHE A 161 -9.57 -7.45 -7.17
CA PHE A 161 -10.71 -6.80 -6.52
C PHE A 161 -11.29 -7.67 -5.39
N ALA A 162 -11.42 -8.98 -5.62
CA ALA A 162 -12.01 -9.90 -4.65
C ALA A 162 -11.17 -10.12 -3.39
N VAL A 163 -9.84 -10.05 -3.48
CA VAL A 163 -8.96 -10.22 -2.32
C VAL A 163 -8.94 -8.93 -1.48
N TRP A 164 -8.78 -7.77 -2.12
CA TRP A 164 -8.84 -6.48 -1.45
C TRP A 164 -10.17 -6.28 -0.71
N HIS A 165 -11.30 -6.58 -1.36
CA HIS A 165 -12.63 -6.45 -0.76
C HIS A 165 -12.80 -7.35 0.48
N ARG A 166 -12.20 -8.55 0.48
CA ARG A 166 -12.23 -9.47 1.64
C ARG A 166 -11.36 -8.96 2.78
N ALA A 167 -10.18 -8.40 2.49
CA ALA A 167 -9.34 -7.79 3.51
C ALA A 167 -10.09 -6.64 4.18
N VAL A 168 -10.63 -5.72 3.38
CA VAL A 168 -11.47 -4.60 3.79
C VAL A 168 -12.62 -5.03 4.72
N GLN A 169 -13.41 -6.03 4.33
CA GLN A 169 -14.52 -6.52 5.15
C GLN A 169 -14.06 -7.04 6.52
N ARG A 170 -12.89 -7.66 6.61
CA ARG A 170 -12.29 -8.09 7.89
C ARG A 170 -11.92 -6.89 8.77
N ILE A 171 -11.45 -5.78 8.19
CA ILE A 171 -11.15 -4.52 8.90
C ILE A 171 -12.40 -3.98 9.57
N GLU A 172 -13.49 -3.88 8.82
CA GLU A 172 -14.74 -3.31 9.29
C GLU A 172 -15.37 -4.17 10.38
N ALA A 173 -15.37 -5.50 10.20
CA ALA A 173 -15.79 -6.45 11.23
C ALA A 173 -14.95 -6.31 12.51
N ARG A 174 -13.61 -6.22 12.34
CA ARG A 174 -12.60 -5.73 13.29
C ARG A 174 -13.09 -4.62 14.21
N ARG A 175 -13.31 -3.47 13.57
CA ARG A 175 -13.64 -2.19 14.20
C ARG A 175 -15.04 -2.23 14.82
N ARG A 176 -16.00 -2.87 14.17
CA ARG A 176 -17.37 -3.06 14.71
C ARG A 176 -17.35 -3.82 16.03
N ARG A 177 -16.61 -4.95 16.11
CA ARG A 177 -16.47 -5.73 17.35
C ARG A 177 -15.83 -4.91 18.48
N ARG A 178 -14.77 -4.14 18.18
CA ARG A 178 -14.13 -3.25 19.17
C ARG A 178 -15.09 -2.18 19.70
N ARG A 179 -15.88 -1.54 18.83
CA ARG A 179 -16.88 -0.53 19.22
C ARG A 179 -17.99 -1.12 20.09
N GLN A 180 -18.53 -2.28 19.69
CA GLN A 180 -19.56 -3.00 20.46
C GLN A 180 -19.05 -3.39 21.85
N ALA A 181 -17.82 -3.90 21.95
CA ALA A 181 -17.21 -4.24 23.24
C ALA A 181 -17.01 -3.01 24.14
N ALA A 182 -16.59 -1.88 23.57
CA ALA A 182 -16.44 -0.63 24.32
C ALA A 182 -17.79 -0.09 24.83
N GLN A 183 -18.84 -0.15 24.00
CA GLN A 183 -20.19 0.27 24.39
C GLN A 183 -20.78 -0.63 25.49
N ALA A 184 -20.57 -1.95 25.39
CA ALA A 184 -21.00 -2.91 26.42
C ALA A 184 -20.31 -2.68 27.77
N ARG A 185 -19.03 -2.30 27.78
CA ARG A 185 -18.29 -1.95 29.00
C ARG A 185 -18.84 -0.67 29.67
N ARG A 186 -19.22 0.34 28.88
CA ARG A 186 -19.85 1.57 29.40
C ARG A 186 -21.23 1.31 29.99
N GLY A 187 -22.04 0.46 29.36
CA GLY A 187 -23.39 0.12 29.85
C GLY A 187 -23.41 -0.62 31.19
N ARG A 188 -22.35 -1.37 31.53
CA ARG A 188 -22.23 -2.09 32.82
C ARG A 188 -21.76 -1.21 33.98
N GLN A 189 -21.27 0.00 33.70
CA GLN A 189 -20.82 0.96 34.72
C GLN A 189 -21.91 1.99 35.07
N ALA A 190 -23.17 1.75 34.67
CA ALA A 190 -24.28 2.58 35.13
C ALA A 190 -24.35 2.49 36.67
N PRO A 191 -24.35 3.63 37.38
CA PRO A 191 -24.30 3.64 38.83
C PRO A 191 -25.56 2.98 39.38
N THR A 192 -25.37 1.97 40.23
CA THR A 192 -26.36 1.59 41.24
C THR A 192 -26.44 2.75 42.22
N GLY A 193 -27.32 3.71 41.94
CA GLY A 193 -27.66 4.76 42.89
C GLY A 193 -28.48 4.13 44.02
N ASP A 194 -27.92 4.19 45.22
CA ASP A 194 -28.64 4.06 46.49
C ASP A 194 -29.46 5.33 46.79
#